data_AF-A0A845LGM8-F1
#
_entry.id   AF-A0A845LGM8-F1
#
_cell.length_a   1.000
_cell.length_b   1.000
_cell.length_c   1.000
_cell.angle_alpha   90.00
_cell.angle_beta   90.00
_cell.angle_gamma   90.00
#
_symmetry.space_group_name_H-M   'P 1'
#
loop_
_entity.id
_entity.type
_entity.pdbx_description
1 polymer ?
#
loop_
_entity_poly.entity_id
_entity_poly.type
_entity_poly.pdbx_seq_one_letter_code
_entity_poly.pdbx_strand_id
1 'polypeptide(L)'
;MNLANKLTIFRMALVPVFMIIMLSDFRYSMYMAAVIFGIASFTDFLDGYIARKYNMITNFGKLMDPLADKVLVSAALITMVEIGMLSSWIPVIIISREFTISIIRAIAASSGVVIAASQWGKAKTISQIAAILMMLLGVPGGIYVMWLAAILTVYSGYDYIKLNKAIIG
;
A
#
# COMPACT_ATOMS: atom_id res chain seq x y z
N MET A 1 23.40 3.56 7.43
CA MET A 1 22.11 3.32 6.73
C MET A 1 22.41 3.03 5.26
N ASN A 2 21.81 1.98 4.70
CA ASN A 2 21.97 1.59 3.30
C ASN A 2 21.07 2.45 2.39
N LEU A 3 21.18 2.26 1.06
CA LEU A 3 20.36 2.96 0.07
C LEU A 3 18.86 2.65 0.21
N ALA A 4 18.51 1.39 0.50
CA ALA A 4 17.12 0.96 0.68
C ALA A 4 16.42 1.72 1.83
N ASN A 5 17.03 1.80 3.02
CA ASN A 5 16.45 2.49 4.16
C ASN A 5 16.28 4.00 3.91
N LYS A 6 17.15 4.62 3.10
CA LYS A 6 17.00 6.03 2.71
C LYS A 6 15.76 6.22 1.83
N LEU A 7 15.48 5.28 0.93
CA LEU A 7 14.27 5.30 0.10
C LEU A 7 13.00 5.11 0.94
N THR A 8 13.01 4.20 1.91
CA THR A 8 11.86 4.00 2.83
C THR A 8 11.55 5.29 3.61
N ILE A 9 12.58 5.95 4.16
CA ILE A 9 12.41 7.20 4.91
C ILE A 9 11.95 8.33 4.00
N PHE A 10 12.51 8.42 2.79
CA PHE A 10 12.07 9.38 1.80
C PHE A 10 10.58 9.20 1.47
N ARG A 11 10.11 7.96 1.27
CA ARG A 11 8.68 7.68 1.07
C ARG A 11 7.83 8.12 2.24
N MET A 12 8.24 7.80 3.47
CA MET A 12 7.53 8.24 4.69
C MET A 12 7.43 9.77 4.77
N ALA A 13 8.49 10.49 4.37
CA ALA A 13 8.47 11.95 4.31
C ALA A 13 7.58 12.49 3.19
N LEU A 14 7.40 11.77 2.08
CA LEU A 14 6.49 12.15 1.00
C LEU A 14 5.02 12.03 1.39
N VAL A 15 4.64 11.21 2.37
CA VAL A 15 3.24 11.02 2.75
C VAL A 15 2.59 12.31 3.27
N PRO A 16 3.17 13.04 4.25
CA PRO A 16 2.64 14.34 4.65
C PRO A 16 2.58 15.35 3.51
N VAL A 17 3.61 15.38 2.64
CA VAL A 17 3.65 16.28 1.47
C VAL A 17 2.50 15.96 0.52
N PHE A 18 2.29 14.67 0.23
CA PHE A 18 1.16 14.19 -0.56
C PHE A 18 -0.18 14.64 0.03
N MET A 19 -0.39 14.46 1.33
CA MET A 19 -1.64 14.87 1.99
C MET A 19 -1.87 16.38 1.92
N ILE A 20 -0.84 17.18 2.19
CA ILE A 20 -0.93 18.65 2.10
C ILE A 20 -1.32 19.10 0.70
N ILE A 21 -0.67 18.53 -0.32
CA ILE A 21 -0.98 18.85 -1.72
C ILE A 21 -2.40 18.41 -2.06
N MET A 22 -2.80 17.19 -1.69
CA MET A 22 -4.11 16.65 -2.01
C MET A 22 -5.28 17.40 -1.35
N LEU A 23 -5.06 17.94 -0.15
CA LEU A 23 -6.04 18.74 0.59
C LEU A 23 -5.95 20.24 0.27
N SER A 24 -5.06 20.65 -0.64
CA SER A 24 -4.94 22.06 -1.04
C SER A 24 -5.91 22.40 -2.18
N ASP A 25 -6.45 23.61 -2.16
CA ASP A 25 -7.29 24.18 -3.22
C ASP A 25 -6.50 24.62 -4.47
N PHE A 26 -5.27 24.13 -4.64
CA PHE A 26 -4.44 24.50 -5.78
C PHE A 26 -4.95 23.87 -7.08
N ARG A 27 -4.96 24.63 -8.18
CA ARG A 27 -5.51 24.19 -9.49
C ARG A 27 -4.92 22.84 -9.99
N TYR A 28 -3.68 22.54 -9.64
CA TYR A 28 -2.96 21.33 -10.06
C TYR A 28 -2.70 20.34 -8.93
N SER A 29 -3.38 20.50 -7.78
CA SER A 29 -3.19 19.66 -6.59
C SER A 29 -3.28 18.17 -6.91
N MET A 30 -4.32 17.75 -7.65
CA MET A 30 -4.55 16.35 -8.02
C MET A 30 -3.45 15.77 -8.91
N TYR A 31 -2.98 16.53 -9.91
CA TYR A 31 -1.89 16.09 -10.78
C TYR A 31 -0.57 16.00 -10.00
N MET A 32 -0.28 16.96 -9.12
CA MET A 32 0.90 16.92 -8.26
C MET A 32 0.84 15.76 -7.27
N ALA A 33 -0.34 15.52 -6.67
CA ALA A 33 -0.58 14.36 -5.81
C ALA A 33 -0.37 13.04 -6.56
N ALA A 34 -0.83 12.92 -7.81
CA ALA A 34 -0.58 11.76 -8.66
C ALA A 34 0.92 11.52 -8.89
N VAL A 35 1.68 12.58 -9.17
CA VAL A 35 3.13 12.49 -9.36
C VAL A 35 3.82 12.06 -8.06
N ILE A 36 3.48 12.69 -6.93
CA ILE A 36 4.07 12.34 -5.63
C ILE A 36 3.74 10.89 -5.26
N PHE A 37 2.48 10.49 -5.40
CA PHE A 37 2.05 9.12 -5.12
C PHE A 37 2.76 8.13 -6.04
N GLY A 38 2.83 8.41 -7.34
CA GLY A 38 3.54 7.57 -8.31
C GLY A 38 5.01 7.39 -7.99
N ILE A 39 5.71 8.47 -7.64
CA ILE A 39 7.11 8.42 -7.19
C ILE A 39 7.23 7.61 -5.90
N ALA A 40 6.38 7.88 -4.91
CA ALA A 40 6.39 7.19 -3.63
C ALA A 40 6.15 5.67 -3.78
N SER A 41 5.16 5.26 -4.57
CA SER A 41 4.91 3.84 -4.89
C SER A 41 6.05 3.22 -5.70
N PHE A 42 6.64 3.96 -6.64
CA PHE A 42 7.77 3.44 -7.41
C PHE A 42 9.02 3.22 -6.54
N THR A 43 9.27 4.08 -5.56
CA THR A 43 10.39 3.90 -4.63
C THR A 43 10.27 2.65 -3.76
N ASP A 44 9.04 2.16 -3.48
CA ASP A 44 8.79 0.87 -2.79
C ASP A 44 9.16 -0.35 -3.62
N PHE A 45 8.90 -0.25 -4.92
CA PHE A 45 9.36 -1.29 -5.81
C PHE A 45 10.90 -1.32 -5.87
N LEU A 46 11.52 -0.14 -5.93
CA LEU A 46 12.97 0.00 -6.07
C LEU A 46 13.74 -0.40 -4.82
N ASP A 47 13.33 0.00 -3.62
CA ASP A 47 14.06 -0.34 -2.39
C ASP A 47 14.05 -1.85 -2.12
N GLY A 48 12.93 -2.53 -2.35
CA GLY A 48 12.81 -3.98 -2.26
C GLY A 48 13.65 -4.69 -3.32
N TYR A 49 13.74 -4.13 -4.53
CA TYR A 49 14.63 -4.66 -5.58
C TYR A 49 16.11 -4.50 -5.17
N ILE A 50 16.52 -3.31 -4.72
CA ILE A 50 17.89 -3.01 -4.31
C ILE A 50 18.30 -3.85 -3.10
N ALA A 51 17.45 -3.94 -2.07
CA ALA A 51 17.72 -4.71 -0.87
C ALA A 51 17.97 -6.20 -1.19
N ARG A 52 17.16 -6.78 -2.09
CA ARG A 52 17.34 -8.18 -2.54
C ARG A 52 18.56 -8.35 -3.43
N LYS A 53 18.77 -7.46 -4.41
CA LYS A 53 19.86 -7.58 -5.38
C LYS A 53 21.25 -7.47 -4.74
N TYR A 54 21.38 -6.59 -3.76
CA TYR A 54 22.67 -6.31 -3.11
C TYR A 54 22.80 -6.94 -1.72
N ASN A 55 21.89 -7.85 -1.33
CA ASN A 55 21.84 -8.47 0.00
C ASN A 55 21.93 -7.45 1.16
N MET A 56 21.38 -6.24 0.94
CA MET A 56 21.41 -5.14 1.91
C MET A 56 20.17 -5.18 2.82
N ILE A 57 19.79 -6.35 3.32
CA ILE A 57 18.60 -6.49 4.17
C ILE A 57 18.97 -6.08 5.60
N THR A 58 18.26 -5.10 6.17
CA THR A 58 18.49 -4.63 7.55
C THR A 58 17.25 -4.84 8.42
N ASN A 59 17.44 -4.95 9.74
CA ASN A 59 16.32 -5.07 10.69
C ASN A 59 15.40 -3.84 10.66
N PHE A 60 15.97 -2.64 10.45
CA PHE A 60 15.19 -1.42 10.28
C PHE A 60 14.31 -1.47 9.02
N GLY A 61 14.87 -1.82 7.87
CA GLY A 61 14.11 -1.96 6.62
C GLY A 61 13.00 -3.01 6.74
N LYS A 62 13.30 -4.18 7.32
CA LYS A 62 12.29 -5.23 7.56
C LYS A 62 11.07 -4.74 8.35
N LEU A 63 11.25 -3.80 9.29
CA LEU A 63 10.18 -3.23 10.08
C LEU A 63 9.48 -2.06 9.36
N MET A 64 10.26 -1.19 8.74
CA MET A 64 9.76 0.06 8.15
C MET A 64 9.10 -0.14 6.79
N ASP A 65 9.59 -1.05 5.95
CA ASP A 65 9.04 -1.23 4.59
C ASP A 65 7.56 -1.65 4.63
N PRO A 66 7.12 -2.64 5.46
CA PRO A 66 5.71 -3.00 5.57
C PRO A 66 4.82 -1.92 6.22
N LEU A 67 5.42 -0.98 6.94
CA LEU A 67 4.71 0.14 7.56
C LEU A 67 4.55 1.28 6.55
N ALA A 68 5.62 1.65 5.86
CA ALA A 68 5.66 2.73 4.89
C ALA A 68 4.75 2.46 3.68
N ASP A 69 4.72 1.21 3.19
CA ASP A 69 3.83 0.78 2.10
C ASP A 69 2.35 1.07 2.44
N LYS A 70 1.89 0.64 3.61
CA LYS A 70 0.49 0.83 4.02
C LYS A 70 0.14 2.25 4.38
N VAL A 71 1.08 3.00 4.96
CA VAL A 71 0.83 4.39 5.36
C VAL A 71 0.56 5.24 4.11
N LEU A 72 1.30 5.03 3.01
CA LEU A 72 1.07 5.74 1.75
C LEU A 72 -0.33 5.43 1.18
N VAL A 73 -0.69 4.15 1.03
CA VAL A 73 -1.99 3.74 0.47
C VAL A 73 -3.14 4.19 1.38
N SER A 74 -2.99 4.05 2.70
CA SER A 74 -4.00 4.49 3.67
C SER A 74 -4.19 6.00 3.62
N ALA A 75 -3.10 6.77 3.55
CA ALA A 75 -3.17 8.23 3.44
C ALA A 75 -3.95 8.65 2.18
N ALA A 76 -3.62 8.06 1.02
CA ALA A 76 -4.33 8.33 -0.23
C ALA A 76 -5.82 8.00 -0.16
N LEU A 77 -6.18 6.84 0.40
CA LEU A 77 -7.58 6.44 0.52
C LEU A 77 -8.37 7.32 1.50
N ILE A 78 -7.75 7.71 2.62
CA ILE A 78 -8.38 8.56 3.63
C ILE A 78 -8.60 9.97 3.07
N THR A 79 -7.61 10.58 2.43
CA THR A 79 -7.76 11.92 1.84
C THR A 79 -8.75 11.91 0.67
N MET A 80 -8.84 10.83 -0.11
CA MET A 80 -9.88 10.66 -1.13
C MET A 80 -11.30 10.65 -0.55
N VAL A 81 -11.49 10.09 0.66
CA VAL A 81 -12.79 10.16 1.35
C VAL A 81 -13.08 11.58 1.82
N GLU A 82 -12.08 12.24 2.41
CA GLU A 82 -12.21 13.61 2.94
C GLU A 82 -12.69 14.59 1.87
N ILE A 83 -12.12 14.50 0.66
CA ILE A 83 -12.48 15.37 -0.47
C ILE A 83 -13.66 14.83 -1.30
N GLY A 84 -14.36 13.80 -0.82
CA GLY A 84 -15.60 13.28 -1.42
C GLY A 84 -15.43 12.42 -2.68
N MET A 85 -14.22 11.98 -3.02
CA MET A 85 -13.97 11.11 -4.18
C MET A 85 -14.32 9.65 -3.95
N LEU A 86 -14.35 9.20 -2.69
CA LEU A 86 -14.62 7.81 -2.32
C LEU A 86 -15.57 7.71 -1.13
N SER A 87 -16.39 6.66 -1.14
CA SER A 87 -17.18 6.27 0.03
C SER A 87 -16.29 5.58 1.07
N SER A 88 -16.46 5.93 2.35
CA SER A 88 -15.62 5.47 3.46
C SER A 88 -15.57 3.95 3.65
N TRP A 89 -16.60 3.21 3.24
CA TRP A 89 -16.63 1.75 3.35
C TRP A 89 -15.52 1.06 2.53
N ILE A 90 -15.07 1.65 1.41
CA ILE A 90 -14.01 1.07 0.57
C ILE A 90 -12.66 1.11 1.32
N PRO A 91 -12.17 2.29 1.78
CA PRO A 91 -10.94 2.34 2.57
C PRO A 91 -11.00 1.51 3.85
N VAL A 92 -12.15 1.46 4.54
CA VAL A 92 -12.29 0.65 5.76
C VAL A 92 -11.99 -0.83 5.47
N ILE A 93 -12.55 -1.41 4.41
CA ILE A 93 -12.29 -2.79 4.01
C ILE A 93 -10.82 -2.99 3.63
N ILE A 94 -10.28 -2.06 2.84
CA ILE A 94 -8.90 -2.15 2.34
C ILE A 94 -7.90 -2.12 3.50
N ILE A 95 -7.98 -1.09 4.32
CA ILE A 95 -7.05 -0.82 5.42
C ILE A 95 -7.15 -1.93 6.45
N SER A 96 -8.36 -2.28 6.90
CA SER A 96 -8.55 -3.36 7.88
C SER A 96 -7.90 -4.68 7.44
N ARG A 97 -8.07 -5.06 6.17
CA ARG A 97 -7.45 -6.27 5.62
C ARG A 97 -5.92 -6.14 5.58
N GLU A 98 -5.37 -5.03 5.10
CA GLU A 98 -3.92 -4.83 4.99
C GLU A 98 -3.19 -4.93 6.34
N PHE A 99 -3.77 -4.33 7.36
CA PHE A 99 -3.24 -4.41 8.72
C PHE A 99 -3.39 -5.82 9.30
N THR A 100 -4.57 -6.43 9.20
CA THR A 100 -4.85 -7.80 9.70
C THR A 100 -3.84 -8.82 9.16
N ILE A 101 -3.67 -8.88 7.84
CA ILE A 101 -2.80 -9.88 7.20
C ILE A 101 -1.33 -9.66 7.56
N SER A 102 -0.95 -8.42 7.79
CA SER A 102 0.43 -8.12 8.17
C SER A 102 0.72 -8.42 9.63
N ILE A 103 -0.25 -8.23 10.52
CA ILE A 103 -0.16 -8.66 11.92
C ILE A 103 -0.04 -10.17 11.96
N ILE A 104 -0.88 -10.91 11.23
CA ILE A 104 -0.80 -12.38 11.15
C ILE A 104 0.57 -12.83 10.66
N ARG A 105 1.11 -12.22 9.60
CA ARG A 105 2.47 -12.51 9.11
C ARG A 105 3.54 -12.23 10.15
N ALA A 106 3.44 -11.12 10.87
CA ALA A 106 4.40 -10.74 11.90
C ALA A 106 4.40 -11.75 13.06
N ILE A 107 3.22 -12.17 13.52
CA ILE A 107 3.06 -13.19 14.55
C ILE A 107 3.62 -14.53 14.08
N ALA A 108 3.24 -15.01 12.89
CA ALA A 108 3.73 -16.28 12.36
C ALA A 108 5.27 -16.28 12.21
N ALA A 109 5.84 -15.18 11.72
CA ALA A 109 7.29 -15.02 11.60
C ALA A 109 7.99 -15.05 12.97
N SER A 110 7.37 -14.51 14.03
CA SER A 110 7.90 -14.59 15.39
C SER A 110 7.92 -16.02 15.94
N SER A 111 7.01 -16.87 15.48
CA SER A 111 6.96 -18.31 15.80
C SER A 111 7.81 -19.18 14.86
N GLY A 112 8.64 -18.57 14.00
CA GLY A 112 9.50 -19.28 13.05
C GLY A 112 8.80 -19.79 11.79
N VAL A 113 7.51 -19.48 11.60
CA VAL A 113 6.73 -19.88 10.42
C VAL A 113 6.70 -18.75 9.40
N VAL A 114 7.26 -19.01 8.22
CA VAL A 114 7.25 -18.03 7.12
C VAL A 114 6.05 -18.27 6.21
N ILE A 115 5.08 -17.36 6.27
CA ILE A 115 3.92 -17.41 5.37
C ILE A 115 4.25 -16.71 4.05
N ALA A 116 4.18 -17.46 2.95
CA ALA A 116 4.40 -16.93 1.61
C ALA A 116 3.30 -15.94 1.19
N ALA A 117 3.67 -14.96 0.35
CA ALA A 117 2.70 -14.02 -0.22
C ALA A 117 1.82 -14.71 -1.29
N SER A 118 0.50 -14.53 -1.23
CA SER A 118 -0.40 -15.04 -2.25
C SER A 118 -0.37 -14.19 -3.52
N GLN A 119 -0.61 -14.82 -4.68
CA GLN A 119 -0.72 -14.10 -5.96
C GLN A 119 -1.85 -13.07 -5.93
N TRP A 120 -2.95 -13.38 -5.25
CA TRP A 120 -4.08 -12.48 -5.03
C TRP A 120 -3.69 -11.23 -4.24
N GLY A 121 -2.75 -11.36 -3.29
CA GLY A 121 -2.18 -10.22 -2.59
C GLY A 121 -1.47 -9.24 -3.53
N LYS A 122 -0.73 -9.74 -4.53
CA LYS A 122 -0.06 -8.90 -5.52
C LYS A 122 -1.06 -8.22 -6.47
N ALA A 123 -2.02 -8.98 -6.99
CA ALA A 123 -3.06 -8.46 -7.88
C ALA A 123 -3.87 -7.32 -7.23
N LYS A 124 -4.20 -7.51 -5.94
CA LYS A 124 -4.82 -6.50 -5.10
C LYS A 124 -3.95 -5.23 -4.99
N THR A 125 -2.65 -5.34 -4.71
CA THR A 125 -1.79 -4.14 -4.57
C THR A 125 -1.67 -3.39 -5.90
N ILE A 126 -1.50 -4.11 -7.01
CA ILE A 126 -1.41 -3.49 -8.35
C ILE A 126 -2.72 -2.76 -8.69
N SER A 127 -3.87 -3.41 -8.47
CA SER A 127 -5.17 -2.78 -8.73
C SER A 127 -5.43 -1.55 -7.86
N GLN A 128 -5.02 -1.55 -6.59
CA GLN A 128 -5.16 -0.37 -5.72
C GLN A 128 -4.32 0.81 -6.19
N ILE A 129 -3.03 0.57 -6.49
CA ILE A 129 -2.13 1.62 -6.99
C ILE A 129 -2.66 2.18 -8.31
N ALA A 130 -3.10 1.31 -9.23
CA ALA A 130 -3.71 1.72 -10.49
C ALA A 130 -4.99 2.54 -10.27
N ALA A 131 -5.89 2.09 -9.39
CA ALA A 131 -7.12 2.81 -9.07
C ALA A 131 -6.84 4.21 -8.52
N ILE A 132 -5.92 4.33 -7.55
CA ILE A 132 -5.55 5.62 -6.95
C ILE A 132 -4.98 6.55 -8.02
N LEU A 133 -4.03 6.09 -8.83
CA LEU A 133 -3.44 6.90 -9.90
C LEU A 133 -4.47 7.33 -10.94
N MET A 134 -5.34 6.42 -11.38
CA MET A 134 -6.41 6.74 -12.33
C MET A 134 -7.36 7.79 -11.77
N MET A 135 -7.76 7.65 -10.50
CA MET A 135 -8.65 8.62 -9.85
C MET A 135 -7.99 9.99 -9.68
N LEU A 136 -6.72 10.04 -9.27
CA LEU A 136 -5.97 11.30 -9.15
C LEU A 136 -5.75 12.00 -10.51
N LEU A 137 -5.54 11.23 -11.58
CA LEU A 137 -5.33 11.76 -12.93
C LEU A 137 -6.64 12.07 -13.68
N GLY A 138 -7.81 11.77 -13.08
CA GLY A 138 -9.11 11.94 -13.73
C GLY A 138 -9.34 10.97 -14.90
N VAL A 139 -8.65 9.83 -14.93
CA VAL A 139 -8.83 8.82 -15.97
C VAL A 139 -10.19 8.13 -15.78
N PRO A 140 -11.04 8.08 -16.82
CA PRO A 140 -12.35 7.43 -16.73
C PRO A 140 -12.24 5.97 -16.25
N GLY A 141 -13.14 5.59 -15.35
CA GLY A 141 -13.22 4.23 -14.82
C GLY A 141 -12.32 3.93 -13.62
N GLY A 142 -11.58 4.90 -13.09
CA GLY A 142 -10.79 4.72 -11.85
C GLY A 142 -11.61 4.15 -10.68
N ILE A 143 -12.88 4.55 -10.55
CA ILE A 143 -13.80 4.02 -9.52
C ILE A 143 -14.11 2.51 -9.71
N TYR A 144 -14.22 2.03 -10.95
CA TYR A 144 -14.45 0.61 -11.22
C TYR A 144 -13.21 -0.23 -10.88
N VAL A 145 -12.02 0.33 -11.15
CA VAL A 145 -10.75 -0.30 -10.74
C VAL A 145 -10.64 -0.29 -9.21
N MET A 146 -11.13 0.75 -8.53
CA MET A 146 -11.19 0.81 -7.06
C MET A 146 -12.13 -0.27 -6.50
N TRP A 147 -13.29 -0.49 -7.12
CA TRP A 147 -14.19 -1.58 -6.74
C TRP A 147 -13.57 -2.96 -6.96
N LEU A 148 -12.88 -3.16 -8.09
CA LEU A 148 -12.12 -4.37 -8.34
C LEU A 148 -11.05 -4.57 -7.25
N ALA A 149 -10.32 -3.52 -6.89
CA ALA A 149 -9.32 -3.55 -5.83
C ALA A 149 -9.93 -3.92 -4.46
N ALA A 150 -11.11 -3.40 -4.13
CA ALA A 150 -11.84 -3.77 -2.91
C ALA A 150 -12.26 -5.26 -2.93
N ILE A 151 -12.80 -5.75 -4.04
CA ILE A 151 -13.18 -7.16 -4.21
C ILE A 151 -11.97 -8.08 -4.08
N LEU A 152 -10.87 -7.76 -4.76
CA LEU A 152 -9.61 -8.49 -4.66
C LEU A 152 -9.03 -8.43 -3.24
N THR A 153 -9.28 -7.35 -2.50
CA THR A 153 -8.89 -7.24 -1.09
C THR A 153 -9.62 -8.24 -0.22
N VAL A 154 -10.94 -8.32 -0.36
CA VAL A 154 -11.76 -9.31 0.37
C VAL A 154 -11.35 -10.74 -0.02
N TYR A 155 -11.28 -11.01 -1.33
CA TYR A 155 -10.93 -12.33 -1.85
C TYR A 155 -9.54 -12.79 -1.40
N SER A 156 -8.54 -11.91 -1.53
CA SER A 156 -7.17 -12.21 -1.07
C SER A 156 -7.10 -12.36 0.46
N GLY A 157 -7.98 -11.74 1.24
CA GLY A 157 -8.09 -11.95 2.68
C GLY A 157 -8.59 -13.35 2.99
N TYR A 158 -9.66 -13.77 2.33
CA TYR A 158 -10.22 -15.12 2.46
C TYR A 158 -9.23 -16.21 2.03
N ASP A 159 -8.63 -16.08 0.85
CA ASP A 159 -7.63 -17.00 0.31
C ASP A 159 -6.46 -17.18 1.28
N TYR A 160 -5.99 -16.07 1.86
CA TYR A 160 -4.90 -16.09 2.84
C TYR A 160 -5.24 -16.87 4.11
N ILE A 161 -6.43 -16.65 4.68
CA ILE A 161 -6.87 -17.37 5.89
C ILE A 161 -7.04 -18.85 5.58
N LYS A 162 -7.61 -19.19 4.42
CA LYS A 162 -7.83 -20.59 4.00
C LYS A 162 -6.51 -21.34 3.80
N LEU A 163 -5.55 -20.74 3.09
CA LEU A 163 -4.23 -21.35 2.81
C LEU A 163 -3.41 -21.56 4.09
N ASN A 164 -3.58 -20.70 5.08
CA ASN A 164 -2.80 -20.73 6.32
C ASN A 164 -3.59 -21.24 7.52
N LYS A 165 -4.73 -21.91 7.29
CA LYS A 165 -5.60 -22.40 8.35
C LYS A 165 -4.87 -23.35 9.32
N ALA A 166 -3.97 -24.17 8.80
CA ALA A 166 -3.15 -25.10 9.59
C ALA A 166 -2.01 -24.44 10.40
N ILE A 167 -1.73 -23.16 10.14
CA ILE A 167 -0.68 -22.39 10.83
C ILE A 167 -1.30 -21.42 11.85
N ILE A 168 -2.52 -20.96 11.59
CA ILE A 168 -3.22 -19.94 12.38
C ILE A 168 -4.11 -20.57 13.47
N GLY A 169 -4.41 -21.87 13.39
CA GLY A 169 -5.20 -22.64 14.37
C GLY A 169 -4.75 -24.08 14.42
#